data_AF-A0A2Z4NCI9-F1
#
_entry.id   AF-A0A2Z4NCI9-F1
#
_cell.length_a   1.000
_cell.length_b   1.000
_cell.length_c   1.000
_cell.angle_alpha   90.00
_cell.angle_beta   90.00
_cell.angle_gamma   90.00
#
_symmetry.space_group_name_H-M   'P 1'
#
loop_
_entity.id
_entity.type
_entity.pdbx_description
1 polymer ?
#
loop_
_entity_poly.entity_id
_entity_poly.type
_entity_poly.pdbx_seq_one_letter_code
_entity_poly.pdbx_strand_id
1 'polypeptide(L)'
;MNVNHVIKYPVLTEKSELQRANSNVYTFVIDKRCNKTEVKKAVEYIFDVKVLKVNIMNYDKKPAKLGRYEGYKNAVKKAIVYLSEDSKIFLFAEEAKQAEKETKKAEKATKEEAPAELSEVEKKAAEKIAKKSTKKAEK
;
A
#
# COMPACT_ATOMS: atom_id res chain seq x y z
N MET A 1 1.35 16.52 -13.72
CA MET A 1 0.08 15.77 -13.88
C MET A 1 -0.61 15.68 -12.54
N ASN A 2 -1.95 15.68 -12.50
CA ASN A 2 -2.69 15.44 -11.26
C ASN A 2 -2.54 13.98 -10.83
N VAL A 3 -2.33 13.76 -9.53
CA VAL A 3 -2.08 12.44 -8.93
C VAL A 3 -3.19 11.43 -9.28
N ASN A 4 -4.44 11.90 -9.30
CA ASN A 4 -5.62 11.06 -9.52
C ASN A 4 -5.72 10.49 -10.95
N HIS A 5 -5.01 11.06 -11.93
CA HIS A 5 -5.09 10.63 -13.34
C HIS A 5 -3.98 9.63 -13.72
N VAL A 6 -3.06 9.32 -12.79
CA VAL A 6 -1.89 8.49 -13.06
C VAL A 6 -2.27 7.01 -13.19
N ILE A 7 -3.15 6.53 -12.31
CA ILE A 7 -3.59 5.13 -12.25
C ILE A 7 -4.98 5.04 -12.87
N LYS A 8 -5.18 4.12 -13.82
CA LYS A 8 -6.47 3.92 -14.48
C LYS A 8 -7.25 2.78 -13.86
N TYR A 9 -6.65 1.59 -13.78
CA TYR A 9 -7.29 0.39 -13.22
C TYR A 9 -6.24 -0.70 -12.89
N PRO A 10 -6.53 -1.62 -11.95
CA PRO A 10 -5.70 -2.79 -11.69
C PRO A 10 -5.81 -3.83 -12.83
N VAL A 11 -4.73 -4.54 -13.09
CA VAL A 11 -4.72 -5.67 -14.03
C VAL A 11 -5.00 -6.94 -13.23
N LEU A 12 -6.07 -7.64 -13.60
CA LEU A 12 -6.48 -8.90 -12.98
C LEU A 12 -6.28 -10.05 -13.98
N THR A 13 -5.23 -10.82 -13.76
CA THR A 13 -4.90 -12.07 -14.47
C THR A 13 -4.36 -13.08 -13.47
N GLU A 14 -4.34 -14.36 -13.82
CA GLU A 14 -3.75 -15.41 -12.95
C GLU A 14 -2.33 -15.06 -12.50
N LYS A 15 -1.53 -14.52 -13.42
CA LYS A 15 -0.16 -14.09 -13.12
C LYS A 15 -0.12 -12.93 -12.14
N SER A 16 -0.99 -11.91 -12.29
CA SER A 16 -0.99 -10.78 -11.36
C SER A 16 -1.44 -11.23 -9.97
N GLU A 17 -2.37 -12.18 -9.90
CA GLU A 17 -2.86 -12.72 -8.62
C GLU A 17 -1.78 -13.52 -7.90
N LEU A 18 -1.05 -14.38 -8.63
CA LEU A 18 0.10 -15.11 -8.08
C LEU A 18 1.18 -14.15 -7.54
N GLN A 19 1.45 -13.07 -8.27
CA GLN A 19 2.41 -12.05 -7.85
C GLN A 19 1.94 -11.26 -6.61
N ARG A 20 0.63 -11.00 -6.50
CA ARG A 20 0.02 -10.37 -5.34
C ARG A 20 0.15 -11.24 -4.10
N ALA A 21 -0.21 -12.52 -4.20
CA ALA A 21 -0.19 -13.45 -3.08
C ALA A 21 1.24 -13.75 -2.58
N ASN A 22 2.19 -13.96 -3.49
CA ASN A 22 3.53 -14.45 -3.12
C ASN A 22 4.53 -13.34 -2.78
N SER A 23 4.36 -12.14 -3.33
CA SER A 23 5.41 -11.10 -3.26
C SER A 23 4.87 -9.70 -3.05
N ASN A 24 3.57 -9.57 -2.74
CA ASN A 24 2.91 -8.29 -2.52
C ASN A 24 3.13 -7.29 -3.68
N VAL A 25 3.08 -7.83 -4.90
CA VAL A 25 3.31 -7.08 -6.14
C VAL A 25 1.99 -6.86 -6.85
N TYR A 26 1.70 -5.60 -7.17
CA TYR A 26 0.47 -5.19 -7.84
C TYR A 26 0.75 -4.68 -9.24
N THR A 27 -0.11 -5.03 -10.19
CA THR A 27 0.01 -4.55 -11.57
C THR A 27 -1.13 -3.59 -11.89
N PHE A 28 -0.80 -2.39 -12.36
CA PHE A 28 -1.75 -1.36 -12.75
C PHE A 28 -1.59 -0.97 -14.21
N VAL A 29 -2.68 -0.60 -14.87
CA VAL A 29 -2.63 0.18 -16.10
C VAL A 29 -2.57 1.65 -15.72
N ILE A 30 -1.60 2.35 -16.29
CA ILE A 30 -1.33 3.77 -16.01
C ILE A 30 -1.47 4.61 -17.28
N ASP A 31 -1.48 5.93 -17.11
CA ASP A 31 -1.40 6.81 -18.27
C ASP A 31 -0.03 6.69 -18.98
N LYS A 32 -0.05 6.79 -20.32
CA LYS A 32 1.15 6.64 -21.14
C LYS A 32 2.18 7.72 -20.89
N ARG A 33 1.77 8.91 -20.47
CA ARG A 33 2.69 10.03 -20.23
C ARG A 33 3.39 9.94 -18.88
N CYS A 34 3.00 9.00 -18.02
CA CYS A 34 3.51 8.92 -16.66
C CYS A 34 4.92 8.33 -16.54
N ASN A 35 5.64 8.87 -15.55
CA ASN A 35 6.98 8.45 -15.13
C ASN A 35 6.94 7.58 -13.86
N LYS A 36 8.02 6.83 -13.58
CA LYS A 36 8.12 5.96 -12.39
C LYS A 36 7.91 6.71 -11.08
N THR A 37 8.47 7.90 -10.96
CA THR A 37 8.35 8.75 -9.76
C THR A 37 6.93 9.20 -9.51
N GLU A 38 6.18 9.51 -10.56
CA GLU A 38 4.78 9.92 -10.46
C GLU A 38 3.89 8.75 -10.02
N VAL A 39 4.11 7.56 -10.59
CA VAL A 39 3.40 6.35 -10.20
C VAL A 39 3.66 6.00 -8.75
N LYS A 40 4.92 6.10 -8.29
CA LYS A 40 5.27 5.88 -6.89
C LYS A 40 4.47 6.81 -5.97
N LYS A 41 4.56 8.12 -6.20
CA LYS A 41 3.85 9.13 -5.40
C LYS A 41 2.33 8.92 -5.44
N ALA A 42 1.78 8.54 -6.59
CA ALA A 42 0.34 8.33 -6.73
C ALA A 42 -0.16 7.11 -5.98
N VAL A 43 0.57 5.99 -6.02
CA VAL A 43 0.21 4.79 -5.27
C VAL A 43 0.32 5.06 -3.76
N GLU A 44 1.39 5.71 -3.32
CA GLU A 44 1.59 6.08 -1.91
C GLU A 44 0.45 7.00 -1.42
N TYR A 45 0.07 7.99 -2.21
CA TYR A 45 -0.98 8.95 -1.83
C TYR A 45 -2.39 8.36 -1.84
N ILE A 46 -2.74 7.53 -2.83
CA ILE A 46 -4.11 7.00 -3.00
C ILE A 46 -4.39 5.87 -2.01
N PHE A 47 -3.40 5.02 -1.74
CA PHE A 47 -3.58 3.81 -0.95
C PHE A 47 -2.93 3.89 0.44
N ASP A 48 -2.22 4.98 0.75
CA ASP A 48 -1.48 5.16 2.01
C ASP A 48 -0.53 3.98 2.33
N VAL A 49 0.16 3.51 1.29
CA VAL A 49 1.09 2.35 1.36
C VAL A 49 2.52 2.77 1.10
N LYS A 50 3.49 1.97 1.58
CA LYS A 50 4.91 2.19 1.28
C LYS A 50 5.37 1.40 0.06
N VAL A 51 5.87 2.11 -0.96
CA VAL A 51 6.34 1.50 -2.22
C VAL A 51 7.86 1.33 -2.24
N LEU A 52 8.32 0.09 -2.46
CA LEU A 52 9.75 -0.24 -2.56
C LEU A 52 10.32 0.13 -3.93
N LYS A 53 9.72 -0.40 -4.99
CA LYS A 53 10.17 -0.18 -6.38
C LYS A 53 9.02 -0.24 -7.37
N VAL A 54 9.21 0.42 -8.52
CA VAL A 54 8.23 0.45 -9.62
C VAL A 54 8.92 0.11 -10.94
N ASN A 55 8.38 -0.90 -11.62
CA ASN A 55 8.77 -1.27 -12.98
C ASN A 55 7.66 -0.88 -13.94
N ILE A 56 8.01 -0.25 -15.08
CA ILE A 56 7.04 0.19 -16.08
C ILE A 56 7.36 -0.48 -17.40
N MET A 57 6.32 -0.92 -18.12
CA MET A 57 6.43 -1.52 -19.44
C MET A 57 5.39 -0.91 -20.38
N ASN A 58 5.80 -0.55 -21.60
CA ASN A 58 4.89 -0.11 -22.66
C ASN A 58 4.43 -1.31 -23.47
N TYR A 59 3.13 -1.40 -23.73
CA TYR A 59 2.54 -2.37 -24.66
C TYR A 59 2.02 -1.64 -25.89
N ASP A 60 2.42 -2.16 -27.04
CA ASP A 60 1.98 -1.63 -28.33
C ASP A 60 0.51 -1.91 -28.61
N LYS A 61 -0.01 -1.13 -29.56
CA LYS A 61 -1.40 -1.26 -30.03
C LYS A 61 -1.51 -2.60 -30.75
N LYS A 62 -2.52 -3.40 -30.40
CA LYS A 62 -2.80 -4.65 -31.10
C LYS A 62 -3.82 -4.41 -32.20
N PRO A 63 -3.62 -4.91 -33.43
CA PRO A 63 -4.64 -4.82 -34.47
C PRO A 63 -5.91 -5.55 -34.01
N ALA A 64 -7.06 -4.97 -34.31
CA ALA A 64 -8.36 -5.56 -34.06
C ALA A 64 -9.31 -5.19 -35.19
N LYS A 65 -10.18 -6.13 -35.54
CA LYS A 65 -11.17 -5.93 -36.59
C LYS A 65 -12.56 -6.03 -36.00
N LEU A 66 -13.47 -5.20 -36.49
CA LEU A 66 -14.90 -5.25 -36.19
C LEU A 66 -15.66 -5.30 -37.51
N GLY A 67 -15.98 -6.52 -37.95
CA GLY A 67 -16.59 -6.77 -39.26
C GLY A 67 -15.71 -6.24 -40.40
N ARG A 68 -16.25 -5.31 -41.18
CA ARG A 68 -15.56 -4.65 -42.30
C ARG A 68 -14.54 -3.58 -41.90
N TYR A 69 -14.53 -3.14 -40.63
CA TYR A 69 -13.64 -2.09 -40.17
C TYR A 69 -12.39 -2.67 -39.51
N GLU A 70 -11.24 -2.24 -40.00
CA GLU A 70 -9.93 -2.55 -39.43
C GLU A 70 -9.46 -1.39 -38.55
N GLY A 71 -8.95 -1.72 -37.37
CA GLY A 71 -8.44 -0.73 -36.44
C GLY A 71 -7.46 -1.33 -35.44
N TYR A 72 -7.24 -0.61 -34.34
CA TYR A 72 -6.30 -1.02 -33.31
C TYR A 72 -6.92 -0.88 -31.93
N LYS A 73 -6.63 -1.84 -31.05
CA LYS A 73 -6.84 -1.68 -29.62
C LYS A 73 -5.90 -0.62 -29.06
N ASN A 74 -6.36 0.08 -28.03
CA ASN A 74 -5.56 1.06 -27.33
C ASN A 74 -4.29 0.42 -26.75
N ALA A 75 -3.14 1.01 -27.08
CA ALA A 75 -1.88 0.68 -26.41
C ALA A 75 -2.00 1.07 -24.93
N VAL A 76 -1.34 0.30 -24.07
CA VAL A 76 -1.41 0.49 -22.62
C VAL A 76 0.01 0.55 -22.06
N LYS A 77 0.19 1.28 -20.97
CA LYS A 77 1.42 1.25 -20.17
C LYS A 77 1.08 0.55 -18.87
N LYS A 78 1.84 -0.49 -18.51
CA LYS A 78 1.67 -1.25 -17.27
C LYS A 78 2.72 -0.84 -16.27
N ALA A 79 2.32 -0.66 -15.02
CA ALA A 79 3.20 -0.49 -13.88
C ALA A 79 3.09 -1.72 -12.98
N ILE A 80 4.23 -2.36 -12.71
CA ILE A 80 4.39 -3.40 -11.70
C ILE A 80 4.99 -2.72 -10.47
N VAL A 81 4.23 -2.70 -9.39
CA VAL A 81 4.54 -1.96 -8.17
C VAL A 81 4.80 -2.96 -7.05
N TYR A 82 5.95 -2.83 -6.41
CA TYR A 82 6.37 -3.67 -5.29
C TYR A 82 6.15 -2.90 -3.99
N LEU A 83 5.36 -3.46 -3.09
CA LEU A 83 5.06 -2.86 -1.79
C LEU A 83 5.94 -3.42 -0.67
N SER A 84 5.99 -2.72 0.46
CA SER A 84 6.49 -3.28 1.72
C SER A 84 5.61 -4.46 2.16
N GLU A 85 6.16 -5.38 2.94
CA GLU A 85 5.41 -6.53 3.48
C GLU A 85 4.25 -6.08 4.40
N ASP A 86 4.40 -4.93 5.05
CA ASP A 86 3.42 -4.37 5.98
C ASP A 86 2.22 -3.70 5.30
N SER A 87 2.29 -3.43 3.99
CA SER A 87 1.30 -2.64 3.26
C SER A 87 0.46 -3.52 2.34
N LYS A 88 -0.86 -3.49 2.45
CA LYS A 88 -1.76 -4.29 1.60
C LYS A 88 -2.78 -3.41 0.88
N ILE A 89 -3.01 -3.68 -0.41
CA ILE A 89 -4.03 -3.00 -1.20
C ILE A 89 -5.25 -3.91 -1.33
N PHE A 90 -6.42 -3.41 -0.94
CA PHE A 90 -7.70 -4.08 -1.15
C PHE A 90 -8.21 -3.78 -2.56
N LEU A 91 -8.34 -4.82 -3.39
CA LEU A 91 -8.76 -4.66 -4.79
C LEU A 91 -10.25 -4.93 -4.97
N PHE A 92 -10.86 -5.68 -4.07
CA PHE A 92 -12.25 -6.09 -4.16
C PHE A 92 -13.09 -5.54 -3.01
N ALA A 93 -14.33 -5.14 -3.31
CA ALA A 93 -15.26 -4.64 -2.31
C ALA A 93 -15.57 -5.67 -1.20
N GLU A 94 -15.47 -6.96 -1.50
CA GLU A 94 -15.66 -8.01 -0.50
C GLU A 94 -14.49 -8.12 0.48
N GLU A 95 -13.24 -7.92 0.00
CA GLU A 95 -12.05 -7.86 0.86
C GLU A 95 -12.16 -6.67 1.84
N ALA A 96 -12.64 -5.51 1.36
CA ALA A 96 -12.86 -4.34 2.21
C ALA A 96 -13.91 -4.60 3.31
N LYS A 97 -15.01 -5.29 2.97
CA LYS A 97 -16.05 -5.67 3.96
C LYS A 97 -15.54 -6.67 4.99
N GLN A 98 -14.61 -7.55 4.62
CA GLN A 98 -13.98 -8.51 5.54
C GLN A 98 -12.98 -7.80 6.46
N ALA A 99 -12.17 -6.89 5.92
CA ALA A 99 -11.25 -6.07 6.70
C ALA A 99 -11.98 -5.22 7.75
N GLU A 100 -13.12 -4.61 7.40
CA GLU A 100 -13.97 -3.88 8.37
C GLU A 100 -14.59 -4.79 9.44
N LYS A 101 -14.83 -6.06 9.12
CA LYS A 101 -15.31 -7.05 10.11
C LYS A 101 -14.17 -7.49 11.04
N GLU A 102 -12.96 -7.62 10.53
CA GLU A 102 -11.76 -7.94 11.32
C GLU A 102 -11.34 -6.77 12.23
N THR A 103 -11.38 -5.52 11.75
CA THR A 103 -11.12 -4.34 12.59
C THR A 103 -12.18 -4.18 13.68
N LYS A 104 -13.47 -4.38 13.36
CA LYS A 104 -14.54 -4.40 14.39
C LYS A 104 -14.43 -5.57 15.37
N LYS A 105 -13.83 -6.70 14.98
CA LYS A 105 -13.57 -7.84 15.87
C LYS A 105 -12.33 -7.63 16.73
N ALA A 106 -11.30 -6.97 16.20
CA ALA A 106 -10.12 -6.54 16.93
C ALA A 106 -10.44 -5.43 17.95
N GLU A 107 -11.33 -4.49 17.61
CA GLU A 107 -11.81 -3.43 18.50
C GLU A 107 -12.77 -3.96 19.59
N LYS A 108 -13.44 -5.09 19.34
CA LYS A 108 -14.25 -5.80 20.35
C LYS A 108 -13.40 -6.68 21.28
N ALA A 109 -12.24 -7.17 20.82
CA ALA A 109 -11.26 -7.88 21.65
C ALA A 109 -10.37 -6.93 22.49
N THR A 110 -10.10 -5.70 22.01
CA THR A 110 -9.33 -4.69 22.77
C THR A 110 -10.15 -3.91 23.81
N LYS A 111 -11.41 -4.30 24.06
CA LYS A 111 -12.21 -3.80 25.19
C LYS A 111 -12.41 -4.80 26.34
N GLU A 112 -11.87 -6.02 26.27
CA GLU A 112 -12.05 -7.02 27.32
C GLU A 112 -10.75 -7.55 27.96
N GLU A 113 -9.56 -7.30 27.42
CA GLU A 113 -8.29 -7.64 28.10
C GLU A 113 -7.21 -6.56 27.92
N ALA A 114 -7.21 -5.57 28.83
CA ALA A 114 -6.05 -5.03 29.56
C ALA A 114 -6.42 -3.70 30.23
N PRO A 115 -6.35 -3.61 31.57
CA PRO A 115 -5.32 -2.73 32.12
C PRO A 115 -4.71 -3.29 33.41
N ALA A 116 -3.65 -4.09 33.28
CA ALA A 116 -2.60 -4.31 34.27
C ALA A 116 -1.46 -4.98 33.47
N GLU A 117 -0.42 -4.27 33.03
CA GLU A 117 0.92 -4.36 33.64
C GLU A 117 1.93 -3.42 32.91
N LEU A 118 1.56 -2.16 32.64
CA LEU A 118 2.52 -1.12 32.24
C LEU A 118 2.41 0.07 33.19
N SER A 119 2.98 -0.06 34.40
CA SER A 119 3.27 1.12 35.22
C SER A 119 4.46 0.99 36.20
N GLU A 120 5.17 -0.13 36.27
CA GLU A 120 6.33 -0.27 37.18
C GLU A 120 7.67 0.10 36.53
N VAL A 121 7.82 -0.10 35.22
CA VAL A 121 9.07 0.14 34.49
C VAL A 121 9.25 1.63 34.14
N GLU A 122 8.17 2.35 33.82
CA GLU A 122 8.21 3.79 33.51
C GLU A 122 8.37 4.66 34.77
N LYS A 123 7.80 4.23 35.91
CA LYS A 123 8.02 4.89 37.21
C LYS A 123 9.49 4.74 37.67
N LYS A 124 10.12 3.57 37.45
CA LYS A 124 11.55 3.35 37.76
C LYS A 124 12.50 4.09 36.81
N ALA A 125 12.12 4.29 35.55
CA ALA A 125 12.89 5.09 34.59
C ALA A 125 12.86 6.58 34.95
N ALA A 126 11.69 7.11 35.36
CA ALA A 126 11.55 8.49 35.80
C ALA A 126 12.33 8.79 37.10
N GLU A 127 12.35 7.86 38.06
CA GLU A 127 13.09 8.02 39.32
C GLU A 127 14.62 8.03 39.13
N LYS A 128 15.14 7.23 38.18
CA LYS A 128 16.57 7.23 37.81
C LYS A 128 16.98 8.51 37.09
N ILE A 129 16.10 9.11 36.30
CA ILE A 129 16.37 10.39 35.61
C ILE A 129 16.38 11.54 36.63
N ALA A 130 15.44 11.55 37.59
CA ALA A 130 15.40 12.54 38.67
C ALA A 130 16.66 12.49 39.57
N LYS A 131 17.09 11.30 40.03
CA LYS A 131 18.31 11.15 40.85
C LYS A 131 19.61 11.46 40.10
N LYS A 132 19.64 11.33 38.76
CA LYS A 132 20.80 11.71 37.93
C LYS A 132 20.87 13.22 37.71
N SER A 133 19.73 13.91 37.70
CA SER A 133 19.67 15.37 37.58
C SER A 133 20.09 16.10 38.86
N THR A 134 19.75 15.58 40.05
CA THR A 134 20.15 16.19 41.33
C THR A 134 21.63 15.99 41.65
N LYS A 135 22.21 14.82 41.35
CA LYS A 135 23.66 14.56 41.53
C LYS A 135 24.58 15.32 40.57
N LYS A 136 24.04 15.90 39.49
CA LYS A 136 24.80 16.73 38.53
C LYS A 136 24.74 18.23 38.91
N ALA A 137 23.91 18.62 39.88
CA ALA A 137 23.79 19.99 40.37
C ALA A 137 24.66 20.28 41.62
N GLU A 138 25.19 19.25 42.29
CA GLU A 138 26.07 19.37 43.48
C GLU A 138 27.55 19.06 43.20
N LYS A 139 27.99 19.09 41.93
CA LYS A 139 29.41 19.00 41.58
C LYS A 139 29.80 20.05 40.55
#